data_AF-A0AA39QZQ6-F1
#
_entry.id   AF-A0AA39QZQ6-F1
#
_cell.length_a   1.000
_cell.length_b   1.000
_cell.length_c   1.000
_cell.angle_alpha   90.00
_cell.angle_beta   90.00
_cell.angle_gamma   90.00
#
_symmetry.space_group_name_H-M   'P 1'
#
loop_
_entity.id
_entity.type
_entity.pdbx_description
1 polymer ?
#
loop_
_entity_poly.entity_id
_entity_poly.type
_entity_poly.pdbx_seq_one_letter_code
_entity_poly.pdbx_strand_id
1 'polypeptide(L)'
;MVLPEVFWPAVEAVLQVSKELAKRSKTVDDIKDVAIRTQEAAMEIINKQGPLHNAADRDHRMQYMVAVVLIKGAMVDTVDYQDDSSYAQSKQVFDLRAKIKLYKDPEIIREYPDLEIRSATNVLKSV
;
A
#
# COMPACT_ATOMS: atom_id res chain seq x y z
N MET A 1 -8.05 16.15 3.40
CA MET A 1 -6.58 16.23 3.28
C MET A 1 -5.99 15.41 4.41
N VAL A 2 -5.82 14.11 4.20
CA VAL A 2 -5.24 13.18 5.18
C VAL A 2 -3.78 12.93 4.76
N LEU A 3 -2.89 12.98 5.74
CA LEU A 3 -1.45 13.23 5.61
C LEU A 3 -0.75 12.29 4.59
N PRO A 4 -0.22 12.83 3.47
CA PRO A 4 0.61 12.09 2.51
C PRO A 4 1.72 11.28 3.18
N GLU A 5 2.21 11.79 4.31
CA GLU A 5 3.31 11.23 5.08
C GLU A 5 3.05 9.82 5.58
N VAL A 6 1.81 9.42 5.90
CA VAL A 6 1.53 8.06 6.44
C VAL A 6 1.58 6.97 5.37
N PHE A 7 1.26 7.33 4.13
CA PHE A 7 1.14 6.39 3.00
C PHE A 7 2.44 6.27 2.22
N TRP A 8 3.11 7.41 2.02
CA TRP A 8 4.20 7.56 1.08
C TRP A 8 5.31 6.51 1.26
N PRO A 9 5.80 6.24 2.49
CA PRO A 9 6.93 5.32 2.61
C PRO A 9 6.53 3.85 2.41
N ALA A 10 5.27 3.47 2.64
CA ALA A 10 4.80 2.14 2.25
C ALA A 10 4.82 1.98 0.74
N VAL A 11 4.29 2.97 0.03
CA VAL A 11 4.22 2.97 -1.44
C VAL A 11 5.63 2.93 -2.05
N GLU A 12 6.58 3.69 -1.51
CA GLU A 12 7.98 3.65 -1.92
C GLU A 12 8.65 2.29 -1.66
N ALA A 13 8.44 1.72 -0.47
CA ALA A 13 8.96 0.39 -0.15
C ALA A 13 8.39 -0.67 -1.11
N VAL A 14 7.11 -0.56 -1.47
CA VAL A 14 6.45 -1.47 -2.42
C VAL A 14 7.07 -1.34 -3.81
N LEU A 15 7.37 -0.11 -4.25
CA LEU A 15 8.03 0.11 -5.53
C LEU A 15 9.41 -0.57 -5.58
N GLN A 16 10.17 -0.53 -4.49
CA GLN A 16 11.44 -1.27 -4.40
C GLN A 16 11.22 -2.78 -4.50
N VAL A 17 10.22 -3.32 -3.81
CA VAL A 17 9.86 -4.75 -3.89
C VAL A 17 9.43 -5.13 -5.31
N SER A 18 8.64 -4.30 -5.99
CA SER A 18 8.22 -4.54 -7.38
C SER A 18 9.43 -4.64 -8.31
N LYS A 19 10.41 -3.75 -8.17
CA LYS A 19 11.67 -3.81 -8.91
C LYS A 19 12.47 -5.08 -8.62
N GLU A 20 12.52 -5.52 -7.36
CA GLU A 20 13.19 -6.77 -6.98
C GLU A 20 12.49 -8.01 -7.52
N LEU A 21 11.14 -8.02 -7.58
CA LEU A 21 10.38 -9.09 -8.22
C LEU A 21 10.71 -9.16 -9.72
N ALA A 22 10.71 -8.02 -10.40
CA ALA A 22 11.06 -7.93 -11.82
C ALA A 22 12.49 -8.44 -12.11
N LYS A 23 13.47 -8.08 -11.27
CA LYS A 23 14.85 -8.60 -11.36
C LYS A 23 14.94 -10.11 -11.22
N ARG A 24 14.00 -10.73 -10.50
CA ARG A 24 13.91 -12.18 -10.28
C ARG A 24 13.00 -12.88 -11.29
N SER A 25 12.54 -12.17 -12.33
CA SER A 25 11.57 -12.66 -13.31
C SER A 25 10.27 -13.20 -12.69
N LYS A 26 9.88 -12.64 -11.53
CA LYS A 26 8.62 -12.94 -10.86
C LYS A 26 7.58 -11.87 -11.17
N THR A 27 6.32 -12.27 -11.21
CA THR A 27 5.18 -11.37 -11.40
C THR A 27 4.40 -11.21 -10.10
N VAL A 28 3.41 -10.31 -10.12
CA VAL A 28 2.47 -10.15 -9.00
C VAL A 28 1.64 -11.41 -8.73
N ASP A 29 1.50 -12.30 -9.71
CA ASP A 29 0.76 -13.55 -9.55
C ASP A 29 1.51 -14.54 -8.65
N ASP A 30 2.85 -14.42 -8.58
CA ASP A 30 3.71 -15.22 -7.69
C ASP A 30 3.65 -14.75 -6.21
N ILE A 31 3.01 -13.62 -5.94
CA ILE A 31 2.89 -13.08 -4.58
C ILE A 31 1.87 -13.92 -3.80
N LYS A 32 2.32 -14.53 -2.71
CA LYS A 32 1.47 -15.30 -1.81
C LYS A 32 0.73 -14.41 -0.81
N ASP A 33 1.48 -13.62 -0.04
CA ASP A 33 0.96 -12.66 0.93
C ASP A 33 1.87 -11.40 0.94
N VAL A 34 1.30 -10.25 1.31
CA VAL A 34 2.04 -9.01 1.55
C VAL A 34 1.73 -8.53 2.95
N ALA A 35 2.76 -8.47 3.80
CA ALA A 35 2.63 -7.95 5.16
C ALA A 35 3.18 -6.52 5.24
N ILE A 36 2.34 -5.58 5.66
CA ILE A 36 2.71 -4.17 5.91
C ILE A 36 2.68 -3.94 7.42
N ARG A 37 3.84 -3.65 8.02
CA ARG A 37 3.92 -3.21 9.42
C ARG A 37 3.69 -1.70 9.47
N THR A 38 2.79 -1.24 10.35
CA THR A 38 2.42 0.18 10.45
C THR A 38 2.01 0.60 11.87
N GLN A 39 1.80 1.91 12.04
CA GLN A 39 1.40 2.57 13.30
C GLN A 39 -0.11 2.49 13.56
N GLU A 40 -0.52 2.79 14.80
CA GLU A 40 -1.92 2.72 15.25
C GLU A 40 -2.86 3.62 14.43
N ALA A 41 -2.45 4.85 14.13
CA ALA A 41 -3.25 5.77 13.32
C ALA A 41 -3.55 5.21 11.92
N ALA A 42 -2.61 4.48 11.31
CA ALA A 42 -2.82 3.86 10.01
C ALA A 42 -3.82 2.69 10.09
N MET A 43 -3.80 1.93 11.19
CA MET A 43 -4.77 0.85 11.39
C MET A 43 -6.21 1.38 11.50
N GLU A 44 -6.42 2.56 12.07
CA GLU A 44 -7.77 3.12 12.22
C GLU A 44 -8.27 3.86 10.97
N ILE A 45 -7.38 4.59 10.30
CA ILE A 45 -7.79 5.50 9.23
C ILE A 45 -7.86 4.78 7.87
N ILE A 46 -6.92 3.86 7.61
CA ILE A 46 -6.63 3.39 6.23
C ILE A 46 -6.72 1.87 6.07
N ASN A 47 -6.67 1.11 7.17
CA ASN A 47 -6.92 -0.34 7.16
C ASN A 47 -8.43 -0.66 7.12
N LYS A 48 -9.10 -0.21 6.08
CA LYS A 48 -10.51 -0.51 5.87
C LYS A 48 -10.64 -1.60 4.80
N GLN A 49 -11.42 -2.64 5.08
CA GLN A 49 -11.78 -3.67 4.10
C GLN A 49 -13.10 -3.33 3.40
N GLY A 50 -13.43 -4.07 2.34
CA GLY A 50 -14.69 -3.93 1.61
C GLY A 50 -14.57 -3.36 0.19
N PRO A 51 -15.72 -3.23 -0.50
CA PRO A 51 -15.78 -2.68 -1.85
C PRO A 51 -15.32 -1.23 -1.91
N LEU A 52 -14.76 -0.83 -3.04
CA LEU A 52 -14.33 0.55 -3.32
C LEU A 52 -15.26 1.09 -4.39
N HIS A 53 -16.02 2.13 -4.09
CA HIS A 53 -17.09 2.60 -4.97
C HIS A 53 -16.73 3.87 -5.74
N ASN A 54 -15.73 4.62 -5.28
CA ASN A 54 -15.35 5.90 -5.86
C ASN A 54 -13.84 6.15 -5.73
N ALA A 55 -13.37 7.23 -6.36
CA ALA A 55 -11.95 7.59 -6.36
C ALA A 55 -11.41 7.93 -4.97
N ALA A 56 -12.23 8.56 -4.12
CA ALA A 56 -11.84 8.90 -2.76
C ALA A 56 -11.63 7.64 -1.90
N ASP A 57 -12.47 6.61 -2.09
CA ASP A 57 -12.27 5.31 -1.45
C ASP A 57 -10.95 4.70 -1.88
N ARG A 58 -10.53 4.83 -3.14
CA ARG A 58 -9.27 4.25 -3.65
C ARG A 58 -8.03 4.99 -3.15
N ASP A 59 -8.08 6.31 -3.10
CA ASP A 59 -6.99 7.17 -2.59
C ASP A 59 -6.72 6.97 -1.09
N HIS A 60 -7.74 6.59 -0.32
CA HIS A 60 -7.60 6.39 1.13
C HIS A 60 -7.42 4.92 1.55
N ARG A 61 -6.99 4.04 0.64
CA ARG A 61 -6.82 2.60 0.91
C ARG A 61 -5.42 2.15 0.59
N MET A 62 -4.66 1.88 1.65
CA MET A 62 -3.28 1.38 1.54
C MET A 62 -3.20 0.14 0.64
N GLN A 63 -4.11 -0.81 0.82
CA GLN A 63 -4.12 -2.04 0.02
C GLN A 63 -4.33 -1.76 -1.47
N TYR A 64 -5.11 -0.74 -1.82
CA TYR A 64 -5.31 -0.36 -3.22
C TYR A 64 -4.03 0.25 -3.81
N MET A 65 -3.46 1.26 -3.14
CA MET A 65 -2.22 1.90 -3.59
C MET A 65 -1.08 0.89 -3.75
N VAL A 66 -0.90 0.00 -2.77
CA VAL A 66 0.12 -1.05 -2.82
C VAL A 66 -0.13 -2.03 -3.98
N ALA A 67 -1.36 -2.48 -4.19
CA ALA A 67 -1.68 -3.38 -5.29
C ALA A 67 -1.40 -2.72 -6.66
N VAL A 68 -1.79 -1.45 -6.83
CA VAL A 68 -1.55 -0.71 -8.07
C VAL A 68 -0.06 -0.54 -8.33
N VAL A 69 0.75 -0.14 -7.34
CA VAL A 69 2.20 0.01 -7.52
C VAL A 69 2.88 -1.31 -7.84
N LEU A 70 2.45 -2.42 -7.24
CA LEU A 70 2.97 -3.75 -7.58
C LEU A 70 2.70 -4.11 -9.03
N ILE A 71 1.48 -3.88 -9.52
CA ILE A 71 1.07 -4.19 -10.90
C ILE A 71 1.73 -3.25 -11.90
N LYS A 72 1.70 -1.94 -11.62
CA LYS A 72 2.20 -0.89 -12.50
C LYS A 72 3.74 -0.88 -12.57
N GLY A 73 4.42 -1.28 -11.50
CA GLY A 73 5.87 -1.17 -11.36
C GLY A 73 6.38 0.27 -11.28
N ALA A 74 5.48 1.22 -11.02
CA ALA A 74 5.75 2.65 -10.88
C ALA A 74 4.87 3.26 -9.78
N MET A 75 5.18 4.49 -9.37
CA MET A 75 4.36 5.22 -8.41
C MET A 75 2.92 5.36 -8.92
N VAL A 76 1.97 5.30 -7.99
CA VAL A 76 0.56 5.52 -8.27
C VAL A 76 0.31 7.00 -8.56
N ASP A 77 -0.44 7.28 -9.62
CA ASP A 77 -0.81 8.63 -10.05
C ASP A 77 -2.29 8.89 -9.77
N THR A 78 -2.70 10.16 -9.74
CA THR A 78 -4.10 10.55 -9.50
C THR A 78 -5.10 9.90 -10.47
N VAL A 79 -4.65 9.60 -11.70
CA VAL A 79 -5.45 8.93 -12.73
C VAL A 79 -5.73 7.46 -12.39
N ASP A 80 -4.87 6.82 -11.61
CA ASP A 80 -5.02 5.41 -11.22
C ASP A 80 -6.14 5.20 -10.20
N TYR A 81 -6.63 6.30 -9.60
CA TYR A 81 -7.77 6.30 -8.69
C TYR A 81 -9.09 6.60 -9.40
N GLN A 82 -9.12 7.02 -10.66
CA GLN A 82 -10.38 7.40 -11.30
C GLN A 82 -11.24 6.18 -11.64
N ASP A 83 -12.55 6.36 -11.77
CA ASP A 83 -13.48 5.24 -12.03
C ASP A 83 -13.27 4.59 -13.40
N ASP A 84 -12.74 5.35 -14.36
CA ASP A 84 -12.36 4.91 -15.69
C ASP A 84 -10.96 4.28 -15.75
N SER A 85 -10.23 4.26 -14.63
CA SER A 85 -8.92 3.61 -14.56
C SER A 85 -9.04 2.10 -14.79
N SER A 86 -8.09 1.55 -15.54
CA SER A 86 -7.97 0.09 -15.73
C SER A 86 -7.80 -0.67 -14.41
N TYR A 87 -7.29 -0.01 -13.36
CA TYR A 87 -7.10 -0.60 -12.04
C TYR A 87 -8.38 -0.62 -11.18
N ALA A 88 -9.33 0.29 -11.42
CA ALA A 88 -10.52 0.43 -10.60
C ALA A 88 -11.42 -0.82 -10.67
N GLN A 89 -11.44 -1.50 -11.82
CA GLN A 89 -12.21 -2.73 -12.06
C GLN A 89 -11.33 -3.97 -12.27
N SER A 90 -10.02 -3.88 -11.99
CA SER A 90 -9.08 -4.98 -12.24
C SER A 90 -9.26 -6.10 -11.23
N LYS A 91 -9.48 -7.33 -11.74
CA LYS A 91 -9.49 -8.54 -10.92
C LYS A 91 -8.14 -8.75 -10.21
N GLN A 92 -7.02 -8.46 -10.86
CA GLN A 92 -5.70 -8.60 -10.25
C GLN A 92 -5.51 -7.66 -9.05
N VAL A 93 -6.01 -6.42 -9.15
CA VAL A 93 -6.00 -5.48 -8.02
C VAL A 93 -6.84 -6.04 -6.87
N PHE A 94 -8.02 -6.57 -7.16
CA PHE A 94 -8.88 -7.17 -6.14
C PHE A 94 -8.23 -8.39 -5.45
N ASP A 95 -7.65 -9.30 -6.24
CA ASP A 95 -6.98 -10.50 -5.74
C ASP A 95 -5.74 -10.15 -4.88
N LEU A 96 -4.93 -9.18 -5.31
CA LEU A 96 -3.78 -8.70 -4.53
C LEU A 96 -4.21 -8.01 -3.23
N ARG A 97 -5.27 -7.20 -3.27
CA ARG A 97 -5.81 -6.55 -2.07
C ARG A 97 -6.18 -7.55 -0.99
N ALA A 98 -6.71 -8.72 -1.35
CA ALA A 98 -7.03 -9.79 -0.41
C ALA A 98 -5.79 -10.42 0.24
N LYS A 99 -4.62 -10.35 -0.43
CA LYS A 99 -3.33 -10.85 0.06
C LYS A 99 -2.56 -9.83 0.90
N ILE A 100 -2.94 -8.55 0.87
CA ILE A 100 -2.26 -7.46 1.58
C ILE A 100 -2.87 -7.30 2.98
N LYS A 101 -2.06 -7.53 4.02
CA LYS A 101 -2.46 -7.44 5.43
C LYS A 101 -1.62 -6.41 6.15
N LEU A 102 -2.28 -5.54 6.91
CA LEU A 102 -1.64 -4.55 7.77
C LEU A 102 -1.55 -5.09 9.19
N TYR A 103 -0.40 -4.91 9.81
CA TYR A 103 -0.12 -5.33 11.19
C TYR A 103 0.33 -4.13 12.01
N LYS A 104 -0.22 -3.99 13.21
CA LYS A 104 0.27 -3.04 14.20
C LYS A 104 1.64 -3.48 14.67
N ASP A 105 2.58 -2.56 14.70
CA ASP A 105 3.94 -2.81 15.14
C ASP A 105 4.38 -1.83 16.23
N PRO A 106 4.55 -2.30 17.47
CA PRO A 106 4.99 -1.47 18.60
C PRO A 106 6.39 -0.86 18.43
N GLU A 107 7.25 -1.44 17.61
CA GLU A 107 8.62 -0.92 17.41
C GLU A 107 8.63 0.35 16.55
N ILE A 108 7.82 0.38 15.48
CA ILE A 108 7.57 1.59 14.67
C ILE A 108 6.95 2.71 15.53
N ILE A 109 6.14 2.36 16.53
CA ILE A 109 5.55 3.31 17.49
C ILE A 109 6.61 3.92 18.41
N ARG A 110 7.68 3.18 18.74
CA ARG A 110 8.75 3.62 19.65
C ARG A 110 9.77 4.54 18.97
N GLU A 111 9.89 4.47 17.65
CA GLU A 111 10.66 5.40 16.81
C GLU A 111 9.87 6.66 16.42
N TYR A 112 8.62 6.78 16.87
CA TYR A 112 7.75 7.94 16.69
C TYR A 112 7.69 8.96 17.87
N PRO A 113 8.76 9.22 18.68
CA PRO A 113 8.73 10.25 19.70
C PRO A 113 9.47 11.51 19.22
N ASP A 114 9.06 12.11 18.10
CA ASP A 114 9.47 13.50 17.85
C ASP A 114 8.43 14.23 17.00
N LEU A 115 7.84 15.27 17.60
CA LEU A 115 6.81 16.11 16.98
C LEU A 115 7.36 16.93 15.79
N GLU A 116 8.67 16.96 15.60
CA GLU A 116 9.35 17.70 14.52
C GLU A 116 9.66 16.86 13.26
N ILE A 117 9.65 15.52 13.34
CA ILE A 117 10.01 14.65 12.21
C ILE A 117 8.92 13.60 11.98
N ARG A 118 7.99 13.90 11.07
CA ARG A 118 6.93 12.98 10.63
C ARG A 118 7.46 11.99 9.59
N SER A 119 8.25 11.01 10.04
CA SER A 119 8.75 9.91 9.20
C SER A 119 7.88 8.66 9.39
N ALA A 120 7.15 8.22 8.36
CA ALA A 120 6.28 7.04 8.46
C ALA A 120 6.94 5.76 7.95
N THR A 121 7.85 5.17 8.71
CA THR A 121 8.48 3.89 8.32
C THR A 121 7.45 2.78 8.17
N ASN A 122 7.32 2.20 6.97
CA ASN A 122 6.51 1.00 6.73
C ASN A 122 7.44 -0.11 6.21
N VAL A 123 7.50 -1.23 6.93
CA VAL A 123 8.37 -2.36 6.56
C VAL A 123 7.54 -3.42 5.84
N LEU A 124 7.98 -3.83 4.65
CA LEU A 124 7.39 -4.91 3.87
C LEU A 124 8.18 -6.18 4.04
N LYS A 125 7.47 -7.28 4.30
CA LYS A 125 8.03 -8.63 4.19
C LYS A 125 7.23 -9.39 3.13
N SER A 126 7.86 -9.67 1.99
CA SER A 126 7.36 -10.67 1.05
C SER A 126 7.77 -12.06 1.54
N VAL A 127 6.83 -12.99 1.58
CA VAL A 127 7.06 -14.41 1.94
C VAL A 127 6.66 -15.28 0.77
#